data_AF-A0A7X8WT75-F1
#
_entry.id   AF-A0A7X8WT75-F1
#
_cell.length_a   1.000
_cell.length_b   1.000
_cell.length_c   1.000
_cell.angle_alpha   90.00
_cell.angle_beta   90.00
_cell.angle_gamma   90.00
#
_symmetry.space_group_name_H-M   'P 1'
#
loop_
_entity.id
_entity.type
_entity.pdbx_description
1 polymer ?
#
loop_
_entity_poly.entity_id
_entity_poly.type
_entity_poly.pdbx_seq_one_letter_code
_entity_poly.pdbx_strand_id
1 'polypeptide(L)'
;VYYQVQSNQGIEAVEWIPNSVLEGKLFDTNTGAPYKSSDYSSVNDGLFFVGLEDDGFIYVFALSEDENAVLVTQIDTKMGMVMGLNYDDLTDELWAQVDNGRENTLAKIKLNASVNVDITYYNPPQELDPSKNNEGFAIAQINVNGLRPVYWVEDGITVNSLKMGFIDTYKFPAEDPGDSEDPENPDNNGDGEGEGNDTAPSGQEMVIPVGDDIDSHIDDNYVRIYFSPTNEGWLQYNPTFDTGTTIGFDVLIGTTWGEAVASGLAIPTVTPTSSDYVFDKWSPALPSNDTVLDDTTYRCYGYTATYKSASETIDVPTTGETSAVNIFAVLGFILAGVILVIRRKVDRVR
;
A
#
# COMPACT_ATOMS: atom_id res chain seq x y z
N VAL A 1 -30.34 -24.71 -2.04
CA VAL A 1 -30.44 -23.85 -0.84
C VAL A 1 -29.39 -22.80 -1.02
N TYR A 2 -29.77 -21.53 -1.17
CA TYR A 2 -28.79 -20.45 -1.30
C TYR A 2 -28.07 -20.30 0.05
N TYR A 3 -26.75 -20.19 0.03
CA TYR A 3 -25.96 -19.88 1.22
C TYR A 3 -26.44 -18.51 1.74
N GLN A 4 -26.94 -18.47 2.98
CA GLN A 4 -27.42 -17.23 3.59
C GLN A 4 -26.31 -16.67 4.46
N VAL A 5 -25.82 -15.51 4.07
CA VAL A 5 -24.89 -14.70 4.86
C VAL A 5 -25.67 -13.69 5.71
N GLN A 6 -25.14 -13.35 6.87
CA GLN A 6 -25.71 -12.28 7.70
C GLN A 6 -25.43 -10.91 7.07
N SER A 7 -26.04 -9.85 7.62
CA SER A 7 -25.69 -8.48 7.22
C SER A 7 -24.23 -8.22 7.56
N ASN A 8 -23.48 -7.60 6.64
CA ASN A 8 -22.06 -7.28 6.81
C ASN A 8 -21.22 -8.51 7.16
N GLN A 9 -21.51 -9.62 6.47
CA GLN A 9 -20.76 -10.88 6.45
C GLN A 9 -20.78 -11.39 5.00
N GLY A 10 -20.86 -10.45 4.06
CA GLY A 10 -21.29 -10.69 2.70
C GLY A 10 -20.14 -10.87 1.74
N ILE A 11 -20.45 -10.69 0.46
CA ILE A 11 -19.44 -10.53 -0.58
C ILE A 11 -18.89 -9.11 -0.44
N GLU A 12 -17.61 -8.99 -0.15
CA GLU A 12 -16.94 -7.69 0.03
C GLU A 12 -15.92 -7.40 -1.08
N ALA A 13 -15.49 -8.43 -1.83
CA ALA A 13 -14.54 -8.26 -2.92
C ALA A 13 -14.94 -9.03 -4.18
N VAL A 14 -14.64 -8.43 -5.34
CA VAL A 14 -14.76 -9.08 -6.64
C VAL A 14 -13.56 -8.70 -7.51
N GLU A 15 -12.98 -9.70 -8.16
CA GLU A 15 -11.87 -9.53 -9.11
C GLU A 15 -12.13 -10.39 -10.34
N TRP A 16 -11.82 -9.86 -11.54
CA TRP A 16 -11.92 -10.61 -12.79
C TRP A 16 -10.53 -10.98 -13.30
N ILE A 17 -10.33 -12.26 -13.66
CA ILE A 17 -9.04 -12.76 -14.17
C ILE A 17 -9.26 -13.45 -15.52
N PRO A 18 -8.48 -13.12 -16.57
CA PRO A 18 -8.70 -13.67 -17.91
C PRO A 18 -8.35 -15.16 -18.00
N ASN A 19 -9.04 -15.87 -18.89
CA ASN A 19 -8.80 -17.28 -19.18
C ASN A 19 -7.35 -17.55 -19.60
N SER A 20 -6.71 -16.61 -20.31
CA SER A 20 -5.32 -16.70 -20.74
C SER A 20 -4.31 -16.80 -19.57
N VAL A 21 -4.69 -16.31 -18.38
CA VAL A 21 -3.94 -16.45 -17.15
C VAL A 21 -4.29 -17.76 -16.44
N LEU A 22 -5.57 -18.11 -16.39
CA LEU A 22 -6.10 -19.20 -15.56
C LEU A 22 -5.93 -20.60 -16.15
N GLU A 23 -5.89 -20.71 -17.48
CA GLU A 23 -5.81 -21.96 -18.22
C GLU A 23 -4.64 -22.82 -17.72
N GLY A 24 -4.95 -23.99 -17.17
CA GLY A 24 -3.97 -24.91 -16.62
C GLY A 24 -3.32 -24.50 -15.30
N LYS A 25 -3.64 -23.33 -14.72
CA LYS A 25 -3.11 -22.85 -13.42
C LYS A 25 -4.13 -22.92 -12.28
N LEU A 26 -5.41 -22.70 -12.55
CA LEU A 26 -6.46 -22.84 -11.54
C LEU A 26 -6.84 -24.32 -11.39
N PHE A 27 -7.09 -24.80 -10.18
CA PHE A 27 -7.68 -26.13 -9.98
C PHE A 27 -9.20 -26.05 -10.08
N ASP A 28 -9.81 -26.89 -10.90
CA ASP A 28 -11.26 -26.99 -11.02
C ASP A 28 -11.80 -28.18 -10.20
N THR A 29 -12.65 -27.87 -9.22
CA THR A 29 -13.24 -28.87 -8.31
C THR A 29 -14.30 -29.75 -8.98
N ASN A 30 -14.91 -29.28 -10.07
CA ASN A 30 -15.94 -30.03 -10.79
C ASN A 30 -15.33 -31.18 -11.62
N THR A 31 -14.15 -30.94 -12.20
CA THR A 31 -13.43 -31.92 -13.02
C THR A 31 -12.32 -32.65 -12.27
N GLY A 32 -11.83 -32.10 -11.15
CA GLY A 32 -10.70 -32.64 -10.40
C GLY A 32 -9.36 -32.50 -11.15
N ALA A 33 -9.26 -31.51 -12.05
CA ALA A 33 -8.13 -31.29 -12.94
C ALA A 33 -7.81 -29.79 -13.07
N PRO A 34 -6.67 -29.42 -13.70
CA PRO A 34 -6.42 -28.03 -14.03
C PRO A 34 -7.54 -27.46 -14.93
N TYR A 35 -7.95 -26.23 -14.63
CA TYR A 35 -9.02 -25.50 -15.29
C TYR A 35 -8.79 -25.39 -16.80
N LYS A 36 -9.88 -25.58 -17.53
CA LYS A 36 -9.95 -25.37 -18.97
C LYS A 36 -11.10 -24.47 -19.32
N SER A 37 -10.81 -23.37 -20.00
CA SER A 37 -11.82 -22.40 -20.41
C SER A 37 -12.89 -23.01 -21.31
N SER A 38 -12.53 -24.00 -22.15
CA SER A 38 -13.47 -24.69 -23.04
C SER A 38 -14.58 -25.46 -22.34
N ASP A 39 -14.41 -25.77 -21.05
CA ASP A 39 -15.37 -26.55 -20.27
C ASP A 39 -16.51 -25.67 -19.73
N TYR A 40 -16.37 -24.35 -19.82
CA TYR A 40 -17.30 -23.36 -19.28
C TYR A 40 -17.78 -22.39 -20.37
N SER A 41 -19.07 -22.05 -20.33
CA SER A 41 -19.61 -20.97 -21.14
C SER A 41 -19.39 -19.64 -20.42
N SER A 42 -18.30 -18.94 -20.72
CA SER A 42 -18.08 -17.57 -20.22
C SER A 42 -18.09 -16.57 -21.38
N VAL A 43 -18.78 -15.45 -21.21
CA VAL A 43 -18.87 -14.41 -22.26
C VAL A 43 -17.80 -13.34 -22.11
N ASN A 44 -17.10 -13.38 -20.98
CA ASN A 44 -16.13 -12.38 -20.56
C ASN A 44 -14.69 -12.86 -20.74
N ASP A 45 -14.43 -13.99 -21.40
CA ASP A 45 -13.10 -14.59 -21.55
C ASP A 45 -12.29 -14.67 -20.24
N GLY A 46 -12.97 -14.98 -19.12
CA GLY A 46 -12.37 -15.04 -17.79
C GLY A 46 -13.36 -15.49 -16.71
N LEU A 47 -12.85 -15.59 -15.47
CA LEU A 47 -13.61 -15.97 -14.29
C LEU A 47 -13.68 -14.82 -13.27
N PHE A 48 -14.71 -14.84 -12.44
CA PHE A 48 -14.89 -13.90 -11.33
C PHE A 48 -14.48 -14.56 -10.01
N PHE A 49 -13.51 -13.97 -9.34
CA PHE A 49 -13.06 -14.31 -8.00
C PHE A 49 -13.82 -13.43 -7.01
N VAL A 50 -14.46 -14.05 -6.03
CA VAL A 50 -15.38 -13.36 -5.11
C VAL A 50 -14.94 -13.66 -3.68
N GLY A 51 -14.50 -12.63 -2.96
CA GLY A 51 -14.07 -12.74 -1.56
C GLY A 51 -15.27 -12.61 -0.62
N LEU A 52 -15.38 -13.51 0.34
CA LEU A 52 -16.41 -13.49 1.36
C LEU A 52 -15.82 -13.08 2.72
N GLU A 53 -16.48 -12.12 3.37
CA GLU A 53 -16.09 -11.62 4.69
C GLU A 53 -16.22 -12.69 5.79
N ASP A 54 -17.30 -13.48 5.76
CA ASP A 54 -17.65 -14.37 6.88
C ASP A 54 -16.67 -15.55 7.07
N ASP A 55 -16.23 -16.16 5.97
CA ASP A 55 -15.40 -17.37 6.01
C ASP A 55 -13.98 -17.15 5.47
N GLY A 56 -13.73 -16.03 4.78
CA GLY A 56 -12.45 -15.72 4.14
C GLY A 56 -12.12 -16.55 2.92
N PHE A 57 -13.07 -17.29 2.35
CA PHE A 57 -12.86 -18.00 1.10
C PHE A 57 -12.97 -17.05 -0.09
N ILE A 58 -12.26 -17.43 -1.16
CA ILE A 58 -12.45 -16.86 -2.48
C ILE A 58 -13.20 -17.89 -3.33
N TYR A 59 -14.40 -17.54 -3.74
CA TYR A 59 -15.25 -18.34 -4.60
C TYR A 59 -15.04 -17.94 -6.06
N VAL A 60 -14.72 -18.90 -6.92
CA VAL A 60 -14.41 -18.62 -8.34
C VAL A 60 -15.57 -19.06 -9.22
N PHE A 61 -16.16 -18.14 -9.96
CA PHE A 61 -17.33 -18.37 -10.80
C PHE A 61 -17.06 -18.15 -12.28
N ALA A 62 -17.57 -19.05 -13.11
CA ALA A 62 -17.85 -18.78 -14.51
C ALA A 62 -19.24 -18.16 -14.62
N LEU A 63 -19.35 -16.99 -15.26
CA LEU A 63 -20.63 -16.32 -15.48
C LEU A 63 -20.99 -16.37 -16.97
N SER A 64 -22.12 -16.98 -17.29
CA SER A 64 -22.65 -17.04 -18.65
C SER A 64 -23.47 -15.81 -19.03
N GLU A 65 -23.80 -15.70 -20.32
CA GLU A 65 -24.55 -14.58 -20.94
C GLU A 65 -25.94 -14.35 -20.32
N ASP A 66 -26.53 -15.41 -19.78
CA ASP A 66 -27.82 -15.41 -19.10
C ASP A 66 -27.71 -15.22 -17.58
N GLU A 67 -26.56 -14.74 -17.10
CA GLU A 67 -26.26 -14.44 -15.70
C GLU A 67 -26.25 -15.68 -14.79
N ASN A 68 -26.22 -16.89 -15.36
CA ASN A 68 -26.03 -18.11 -14.58
C ASN A 68 -24.56 -18.22 -14.13
N ALA A 69 -24.36 -18.21 -12.82
CA ALA A 69 -23.05 -18.41 -12.21
C ALA A 69 -22.82 -19.90 -11.90
N VAL A 70 -21.70 -20.44 -12.40
CA VAL A 70 -21.23 -21.79 -12.10
C VAL A 70 -19.99 -21.69 -11.22
N LEU A 71 -20.05 -22.28 -10.03
CA LEU A 71 -18.90 -22.36 -9.14
C LEU A 71 -17.86 -23.32 -9.73
N VAL A 72 -16.67 -22.81 -10.04
CA VAL A 72 -15.53 -23.56 -10.57
C VAL A 72 -14.73 -24.17 -9.43
N THR A 73 -14.37 -23.34 -8.44
CA THR A 73 -13.56 -23.75 -7.30
C THR A 73 -13.70 -22.77 -6.14
N GLN A 74 -13.13 -23.16 -5.00
CA GLN A 74 -13.02 -22.34 -3.79
C GLN A 74 -11.56 -22.35 -3.35
N ILE A 75 -11.04 -21.19 -2.98
CA ILE A 75 -9.69 -21.03 -2.43
C ILE A 75 -9.84 -20.61 -0.97
N ASP A 76 -9.31 -21.43 -0.07
CA ASP A 76 -9.22 -21.10 1.34
C ASP A 76 -7.99 -20.21 1.58
N THR A 77 -8.20 -18.95 1.93
CA THR A 77 -7.10 -18.01 2.20
C THR A 77 -6.43 -18.23 3.55
N LYS A 78 -7.07 -19.00 4.45
CA LYS A 78 -6.74 -19.15 5.87
C LYS A 78 -6.79 -17.86 6.69
N MET A 79 -7.34 -16.78 6.14
CA MET A 79 -7.45 -15.51 6.86
C MET A 79 -8.75 -15.39 7.66
N GLY A 80 -9.76 -16.18 7.31
CA GLY A 80 -11.08 -16.17 7.96
C GLY A 80 -11.93 -14.93 7.66
N MET A 81 -11.49 -14.09 6.73
CA MET A 81 -12.21 -12.96 6.12
C MET A 81 -11.47 -12.47 4.87
N VAL A 82 -12.17 -11.83 3.93
CA VAL A 82 -11.59 -11.17 2.76
C VAL A 82 -12.39 -9.89 2.43
N MET A 83 -11.70 -8.76 2.39
CA MET A 83 -12.23 -7.41 2.19
C MET A 83 -11.69 -6.72 0.93
N GLY A 84 -10.73 -7.34 0.25
CA GLY A 84 -10.14 -6.81 -0.97
C GLY A 84 -9.50 -7.91 -1.78
N LEU A 85 -9.58 -7.78 -3.11
CA LEU A 85 -8.91 -8.65 -4.07
C LEU A 85 -8.27 -7.79 -5.16
N ASN A 86 -7.10 -8.20 -5.63
CA ASN A 86 -6.43 -7.60 -6.79
C ASN A 86 -5.57 -8.66 -7.48
N TYR A 87 -5.84 -8.99 -8.74
CA TYR A 87 -4.90 -9.75 -9.54
C TYR A 87 -3.79 -8.84 -10.05
N ASP A 88 -2.55 -9.24 -9.79
CA ASP A 88 -1.39 -8.47 -10.16
C ASP A 88 -0.72 -9.06 -11.41
N ASP A 89 -1.05 -8.50 -12.56
CA ASP A 89 -0.50 -8.90 -13.87
C ASP A 89 1.04 -8.94 -13.90
N LEU A 90 1.70 -8.08 -13.12
CA LEU A 90 3.16 -7.96 -13.13
C LEU A 90 3.85 -9.12 -12.41
N THR A 91 3.22 -9.68 -11.37
CA THR A 91 3.78 -10.79 -10.59
C THR A 91 3.04 -12.12 -10.82
N ASP A 92 1.93 -12.07 -11.58
CA ASP A 92 1.05 -13.20 -11.90
C ASP A 92 0.52 -13.88 -10.63
N GLU A 93 0.07 -13.08 -9.67
CA GLU A 93 -0.44 -13.52 -8.36
C GLU A 93 -1.71 -12.78 -7.99
N LEU A 94 -2.60 -13.47 -7.26
CA LEU A 94 -3.79 -12.86 -6.67
C LEU A 94 -3.43 -12.35 -5.28
N TRP A 95 -3.77 -11.10 -5.00
CA TRP A 95 -3.68 -10.52 -3.67
C TRP A 95 -5.06 -10.53 -3.02
N ALA A 96 -5.11 -10.87 -1.73
CA ALA A 96 -6.27 -10.73 -0.89
C ALA A 96 -5.93 -9.89 0.35
N GLN A 97 -6.86 -9.05 0.79
CA GLN A 97 -6.72 -8.19 1.97
C GLN A 97 -7.81 -8.52 3.00
N VAL A 98 -7.48 -8.41 4.28
CA VAL A 98 -8.42 -8.36 5.42
C VAL A 98 -8.53 -6.93 5.99
N ASP A 99 -9.50 -6.68 6.87
CA ASP A 99 -9.62 -5.41 7.60
C ASP A 99 -8.87 -5.40 8.95
N ASN A 100 -9.20 -4.48 9.85
CA ASN A 100 -8.63 -4.41 11.21
C ASN A 100 -8.96 -5.61 12.10
N GLY A 101 -9.93 -6.46 11.76
CA GLY A 101 -10.19 -7.71 12.48
C GLY A 101 -9.04 -8.72 12.39
N ARG A 102 -8.12 -8.51 11.43
CA ARG A 102 -6.90 -9.29 11.20
C ARG A 102 -5.71 -8.39 10.82
N GLU A 103 -5.64 -7.20 11.43
CA GLU A 103 -4.52 -6.26 11.30
C GLU A 103 -4.19 -5.85 9.84
N ASN A 104 -5.18 -5.86 8.95
CA ASN A 104 -5.01 -5.55 7.54
C ASN A 104 -3.95 -6.41 6.81
N THR A 105 -3.74 -7.65 7.26
CA THR A 105 -2.88 -8.64 6.63
C THR A 105 -3.21 -8.85 5.14
N LEU A 106 -2.17 -8.95 4.32
CA LEU A 106 -2.28 -9.28 2.90
C LEU A 106 -1.87 -10.73 2.66
N ALA A 107 -2.62 -11.45 1.84
CA ALA A 107 -2.21 -12.76 1.30
C ALA A 107 -1.86 -12.62 -0.18
N LYS A 108 -0.66 -13.05 -0.55
CA LYS A 108 -0.26 -13.26 -1.94
C LYS A 108 -0.44 -14.72 -2.30
N ILE A 109 -1.25 -14.98 -3.31
CA ILE A 109 -1.73 -16.31 -3.70
C ILE A 109 -1.23 -16.62 -5.11
N LYS A 110 -0.42 -17.68 -5.23
CA LYS A 110 0.02 -18.22 -6.52
C LYS A 110 -0.79 -19.46 -6.87
N LEU A 111 -1.45 -19.40 -8.01
CA LEU A 111 -2.19 -20.54 -8.58
C LEU A 111 -1.20 -21.57 -9.14
N ASN A 112 -1.34 -22.82 -8.72
CA ASN A 112 -0.39 -23.92 -8.99
C ASN A 112 -1.09 -25.22 -9.45
N ALA A 113 -2.34 -25.12 -9.91
CA ALA A 113 -3.20 -26.20 -10.36
C ALA A 113 -3.48 -27.29 -9.30
N SER A 114 -3.39 -26.93 -8.02
CA SER A 114 -3.71 -27.77 -6.87
C SER A 114 -4.91 -27.21 -6.10
N VAL A 115 -5.57 -28.09 -5.32
CA VAL A 115 -6.57 -27.69 -4.31
C VAL A 115 -5.95 -26.73 -3.30
N ASN A 116 -4.69 -26.97 -2.94
CA ASN A 116 -3.92 -26.11 -2.04
C ASN A 116 -3.01 -25.22 -2.88
N VAL A 117 -3.39 -23.95 -3.00
CA VAL A 117 -2.60 -22.89 -3.64
C VAL A 117 -1.40 -22.53 -2.77
N ASP A 118 -0.38 -21.90 -3.36
CA ASP A 118 0.76 -21.40 -2.60
C ASP A 118 0.41 -20.00 -2.06
N ILE A 119 0.46 -19.83 -0.74
CA ILE A 119 0.11 -18.57 -0.07
C ILE A 119 1.32 -18.06 0.72
N THR A 120 1.55 -16.75 0.64
CA THR A 120 2.47 -16.03 1.53
C THR A 120 1.77 -14.81 2.10
N TYR A 121 1.83 -14.65 3.42
CA TYR A 121 1.26 -13.50 4.12
C TYR A 121 2.27 -12.36 4.24
N TYR A 122 1.76 -11.14 4.20
CA TYR A 122 2.51 -9.90 4.33
C TYR A 122 1.76 -8.95 5.26
N ASN A 123 2.53 -8.14 5.98
CA ASN A 123 1.97 -6.98 6.67
C ASN A 123 1.41 -5.99 5.64
N PRO A 124 0.45 -5.15 6.03
CA PRO A 124 0.00 -4.08 5.17
C PRO A 124 1.15 -3.09 4.84
N PRO A 125 0.97 -2.26 3.80
CA PRO A 125 1.86 -1.13 3.50
C PRO A 125 2.11 -0.29 4.75
N GLN A 126 3.30 0.29 4.87
CA GLN A 126 3.66 1.08 6.06
C GLN A 126 2.70 2.26 6.31
N GLU A 127 2.14 2.84 5.24
CA GLU A 127 1.20 3.96 5.32
C GLU A 127 -0.22 3.54 5.74
N LEU A 128 -0.52 2.24 5.69
CA LEU A 128 -1.81 1.70 6.09
C LEU A 128 -1.81 1.43 7.59
N ASP A 129 -2.60 2.20 8.33
CA ASP A 129 -2.83 1.98 9.77
C ASP A 129 -3.67 0.69 9.97
N PRO A 130 -3.07 -0.38 10.52
CA PRO A 130 -3.70 -1.70 10.61
C PRO A 130 -4.87 -1.75 11.59
N SER A 131 -5.04 -0.72 12.43
CA SER A 131 -6.16 -0.62 13.38
C SER A 131 -7.45 -0.08 12.75
N LYS A 132 -7.40 0.36 11.49
CA LYS A 132 -8.54 0.95 10.78
C LYS A 132 -9.26 -0.07 9.91
N ASN A 133 -10.56 0.16 9.73
CA ASN A 133 -11.38 -0.65 8.82
C ASN A 133 -11.03 -0.29 7.38
N ASN A 134 -9.91 -0.81 6.86
CA ASN A 134 -9.52 -0.58 5.49
C ASN A 134 -9.99 -1.74 4.61
N GLU A 135 -10.66 -1.40 3.53
CA GLU A 135 -11.32 -2.32 2.62
C GLU A 135 -11.03 -1.90 1.19
N GLY A 136 -11.11 -2.86 0.27
CA GLY A 136 -10.69 -2.69 -1.11
C GLY A 136 -9.17 -2.52 -1.21
N PHE A 137 -8.54 -3.30 -2.08
CA PHE A 137 -7.11 -3.22 -2.33
C PHE A 137 -6.87 -3.10 -3.83
N ALA A 138 -6.12 -2.11 -4.26
CA ALA A 138 -5.73 -1.97 -5.65
C ALA A 138 -4.25 -1.68 -5.76
N ILE A 139 -3.55 -2.39 -6.66
CA ILE A 139 -2.12 -2.21 -6.90
C ILE A 139 -1.92 -1.55 -8.26
N ALA A 140 -1.25 -0.40 -8.30
CA ALA A 140 -0.94 0.26 -9.56
C ALA A 140 0.02 -0.59 -10.41
N GLN A 141 -0.18 -0.59 -11.73
CA GLN A 141 0.71 -1.25 -12.70
C GLN A 141 1.96 -0.42 -13.04
N ILE A 142 2.20 0.66 -12.31
CA ILE A 142 3.36 1.53 -12.48
C ILE A 142 4.25 1.44 -11.25
N ASN A 143 5.54 1.64 -11.46
CA ASN A 143 6.48 1.92 -10.38
C ASN A 143 6.68 3.43 -10.31
N VAL A 144 6.72 3.95 -9.08
CA VAL A 144 7.05 5.34 -8.78
C VAL A 144 8.21 5.31 -7.80
N ASN A 145 9.41 5.69 -8.26
CA ASN A 145 10.63 5.70 -7.47
C ASN A 145 10.98 4.33 -6.85
N GLY A 146 10.89 3.26 -7.67
CA GLY A 146 11.17 1.89 -7.24
C GLY A 146 10.05 1.20 -6.46
N LEU A 147 9.03 1.94 -6.03
CA LEU A 147 7.90 1.43 -5.25
C LEU A 147 6.65 1.23 -6.12
N ARG A 148 5.77 0.31 -5.73
CA ARG A 148 4.44 0.21 -6.34
C ARG A 148 3.37 0.88 -5.49
N PRO A 149 2.68 1.92 -6.00
CA PRO A 149 1.55 2.51 -5.31
C PRO A 149 0.44 1.47 -5.10
N VAL A 150 -0.14 1.49 -3.92
CA VAL A 150 -1.37 0.76 -3.60
C VAL A 150 -2.40 1.69 -3.01
N TYR A 151 -3.67 1.31 -3.15
CA TYR A 151 -4.82 2.13 -2.76
C TYR A 151 -5.83 1.29 -2.01
N TRP A 152 -6.49 1.93 -1.04
CA TRP A 152 -7.56 1.33 -0.26
C TRP A 152 -8.54 2.41 0.22
N VAL A 153 -9.69 1.98 0.74
CA VAL A 153 -10.68 2.88 1.34
C VAL A 153 -10.79 2.57 2.83
N GLU A 154 -10.80 3.60 3.68
CA GLU A 154 -11.20 3.44 5.09
C GLU A 154 -12.72 3.51 5.19
N ASP A 155 -13.36 2.37 5.51
CA ASP A 155 -14.78 2.29 5.80
C ASP A 155 -15.15 3.08 7.06
N GLY A 156 -16.38 3.58 7.11
CA GLY A 156 -16.89 4.46 8.14
C GLY A 156 -16.44 5.92 8.00
N ILE A 157 -15.58 6.24 7.03
CA ILE A 157 -15.09 7.60 6.76
C ILE A 157 -15.75 8.18 5.50
N THR A 158 -16.33 9.38 5.63
CA THR A 158 -17.12 10.01 4.55
C THR A 158 -16.35 11.03 3.71
N VAL A 159 -15.16 11.43 4.14
CA VAL A 159 -14.30 12.41 3.47
C VAL A 159 -12.85 11.94 3.56
N ASN A 160 -12.14 11.93 2.43
CA ASN A 160 -10.75 11.47 2.33
C ASN A 160 -10.56 10.00 2.76
N SER A 161 -11.55 9.14 2.51
CA SER A 161 -11.48 7.71 2.81
C SER A 161 -10.59 6.94 1.85
N LEU A 162 -10.47 7.37 0.59
CA LEU A 162 -9.50 6.82 -0.36
C LEU A 162 -8.08 7.23 0.05
N LYS A 163 -7.26 6.23 0.31
CA LYS A 163 -5.88 6.35 0.77
C LYS A 163 -4.92 5.71 -0.20
N MET A 164 -3.64 5.99 0.01
CA MET A 164 -2.55 5.46 -0.79
C MET A 164 -1.38 5.13 0.13
N GLY A 165 -0.65 4.10 -0.25
CA GLY A 165 0.62 3.71 0.32
C GLY A 165 1.45 3.05 -0.75
N PHE A 166 2.51 2.37 -0.33
CA PHE A 166 3.43 1.74 -1.25
C PHE A 166 3.75 0.33 -0.79
N ILE A 167 3.79 -0.61 -1.75
CA ILE A 167 4.37 -1.93 -1.51
C ILE A 167 5.76 -1.97 -2.13
N ASP A 168 6.75 -2.24 -1.28
CA ASP A 168 7.84 -3.16 -1.58
C ASP A 168 7.58 -4.39 -0.73
N THR A 169 7.94 -5.59 -1.16
CA THR A 169 7.64 -6.80 -0.37
C THR A 169 8.55 -6.89 0.86
N TYR A 170 8.26 -6.08 1.89
CA TYR A 170 8.80 -6.22 3.24
C TYR A 170 8.21 -7.49 3.87
N LYS A 171 9.08 -8.40 4.33
CA LYS A 171 8.67 -9.54 5.15
C LYS A 171 9.20 -9.33 6.56
N PHE A 172 8.28 -9.21 7.52
CA PHE A 172 8.53 -9.71 8.87
C PHE A 172 7.95 -11.13 8.94
N PRO A 173 8.40 -12.01 9.85
CA PRO A 173 7.65 -13.21 10.14
C PRO A 173 6.26 -12.78 10.62
N ALA A 174 5.27 -12.88 9.74
CA ALA A 174 3.88 -12.85 10.15
C ALA A 174 3.71 -14.06 11.07
N GLU A 175 3.24 -13.84 12.29
CA GLU A 175 2.61 -14.92 13.02
C GLU A 175 1.46 -15.40 12.13
N ASP A 176 1.41 -16.70 11.85
CA ASP A 176 0.23 -17.36 11.29
C ASP A 176 -1.00 -16.75 12.00
N PRO A 177 -2.01 -16.20 11.29
CA PRO A 177 -3.17 -15.57 11.93
C PRO A 177 -3.77 -16.54 12.95
N GLY A 178 -3.40 -16.32 14.21
CA GLY A 178 -3.23 -17.40 15.17
C GLY A 178 -4.49 -18.21 15.42
N ASP A 179 -4.30 -19.53 15.51
CA ASP A 179 -5.18 -20.39 16.29
C ASP A 179 -5.05 -19.97 17.76
N SER A 180 -6.11 -19.46 18.35
CA SER A 180 -6.09 -18.88 19.70
C SER A 180 -6.08 -19.97 20.77
N GLU A 181 -4.95 -20.20 21.45
CA GLU A 181 -4.91 -20.87 22.75
C GLU A 181 -3.95 -20.19 23.76
N ASP A 182 -4.42 -20.10 25.02
CA ASP A 182 -3.93 -19.42 26.24
C ASP A 182 -2.59 -20.01 26.78
N PRO A 183 -1.78 -19.29 27.59
CA PRO A 183 -0.37 -19.62 27.83
C PRO A 183 -0.14 -20.48 29.08
N GLU A 184 0.76 -21.45 28.97
CA GLU A 184 1.58 -21.92 30.08
C GLU A 184 3.07 -21.94 29.66
N ASN A 185 3.89 -21.21 30.41
CA ASN A 185 5.36 -21.29 30.43
C ASN A 185 5.77 -22.23 31.58
N PRO A 186 6.88 -23.01 31.51
CA PRO A 186 8.18 -22.44 31.92
C PRO A 186 9.44 -22.95 31.16
N ASP A 187 10.39 -22.01 31.05
CA ASP A 187 11.87 -22.12 31.18
C ASP A 187 12.68 -22.97 30.18
N ASN A 188 13.72 -22.41 29.53
CA ASN A 188 15.06 -22.21 30.12
C ASN A 188 16.17 -21.89 29.06
N ASN A 189 16.99 -20.88 29.37
CA ASN A 189 18.41 -20.60 29.07
C ASN A 189 19.09 -21.02 27.74
N GLY A 190 19.86 -20.06 27.20
CA GLY A 190 21.03 -20.33 26.35
C GLY A 190 21.74 -19.06 25.85
N ASP A 191 22.69 -18.56 26.65
CA ASP A 191 23.61 -17.48 26.31
C ASP A 191 24.54 -17.84 25.12
N GLY A 192 24.93 -16.84 24.32
CA GLY A 192 25.92 -17.01 23.27
C GLY A 192 26.33 -15.69 22.62
N GLU A 193 27.21 -14.94 23.30
CA GLU A 193 27.94 -13.80 22.73
C GLU A 193 28.88 -14.24 21.60
N GLY A 194 28.98 -13.41 20.56
CA GLY A 194 29.93 -13.57 19.47
C GLY A 194 30.18 -12.24 18.75
N GLU A 195 31.06 -11.42 19.34
CA GLU A 195 31.66 -10.27 18.68
C GLU A 195 32.53 -10.71 17.50
N GLY A 196 32.38 -10.02 16.36
CA GLY A 196 33.19 -10.23 15.15
C GLY A 196 33.30 -8.93 14.36
N ASN A 197 34.18 -8.06 14.83
CA ASN A 197 34.67 -6.86 14.17
C ASN A 197 35.45 -7.24 12.89
N ASP A 198 35.14 -6.66 11.73
CA ASP A 198 36.12 -6.60 10.64
C ASP A 198 35.98 -5.34 9.77
N THR A 199 37.09 -4.61 9.77
CA THR A 199 37.39 -3.37 9.07
C THR A 199 37.25 -3.44 7.55
N ALA A 200 36.64 -2.41 6.96
CA ALA A 200 36.45 -2.23 5.52
C ALA A 200 37.79 -2.22 4.72
N PRO A 201 37.83 -2.82 3.51
CA PRO A 201 39.02 -2.86 2.67
C PRO A 201 39.27 -1.50 1.98
N SER A 202 40.54 -1.09 2.00
CA SER A 202 41.07 0.14 1.40
C SER A 202 40.90 0.17 -0.14
N GLY A 203 40.11 1.12 -0.65
CA GLY A 203 40.05 1.48 -2.07
C GLY A 203 38.64 1.69 -2.63
N GLN A 204 37.61 1.37 -1.86
CA GLN A 204 36.21 1.50 -2.26
C GLN A 204 35.68 2.90 -1.88
N GLU A 205 35.04 3.60 -2.83
CA GLU A 205 34.50 4.95 -2.60
C GLU A 205 33.30 4.86 -1.64
N MET A 206 33.29 5.68 -0.59
CA MET A 206 32.29 5.57 0.48
C MET A 206 30.90 5.99 0.01
N VAL A 207 30.82 6.98 -0.89
CA VAL A 207 29.56 7.48 -1.45
C VAL A 207 29.72 7.70 -2.94
N ILE A 208 28.83 7.13 -3.73
CA ILE A 208 28.80 7.25 -5.20
C ILE A 208 27.44 7.86 -5.60
N PRO A 209 27.40 9.04 -6.22
CA PRO A 209 26.16 9.57 -6.78
C PRO A 209 25.64 8.65 -7.89
N VAL A 210 24.35 8.33 -7.83
CA VAL A 210 23.67 7.54 -8.86
C VAL A 210 23.39 8.46 -10.04
N GLY A 211 23.70 8.00 -11.26
CA GLY A 211 23.43 8.74 -12.49
C GLY A 211 21.94 8.78 -12.83
N ASP A 212 21.63 9.12 -14.09
CA ASP A 212 20.25 9.28 -14.57
C ASP A 212 19.40 7.99 -14.48
N ASP A 213 20.05 6.82 -14.42
CA ASP A 213 19.40 5.53 -14.22
C ASP A 213 19.31 5.21 -12.72
N ILE A 214 18.27 5.74 -12.09
CA ILE A 214 18.03 5.61 -10.64
C ILE A 214 17.76 4.16 -10.21
N ASP A 215 17.34 3.31 -11.16
CA ASP A 215 17.03 1.89 -10.99
C ASP A 215 18.22 0.98 -11.36
N SER A 216 19.39 1.57 -11.64
CA SER A 216 20.62 0.83 -11.93
C SER A 216 20.99 -0.12 -10.78
N HIS A 217 21.64 -1.24 -11.12
CA HIS A 217 22.08 -2.23 -10.14
C HIS A 217 22.89 -1.61 -8.99
N ILE A 218 22.60 -2.04 -7.76
CA ILE A 218 23.33 -1.66 -6.55
C ILE A 218 24.39 -2.74 -6.28
N ASP A 219 25.67 -2.39 -6.35
CA ASP A 219 26.79 -3.32 -6.08
C ASP A 219 26.76 -3.86 -4.65
N ASP A 220 26.94 -5.17 -4.43
CA ASP A 220 26.71 -5.93 -3.17
C ASP A 220 27.24 -5.32 -1.87
N ASN A 221 28.25 -4.45 -1.96
CA ASN A 221 28.85 -3.78 -0.81
C ASN A 221 28.17 -2.44 -0.45
N TYR A 222 27.11 -2.04 -1.17
CA TYR A 222 26.45 -0.76 -1.02
C TYR A 222 24.97 -0.88 -0.67
N VAL A 223 24.46 0.13 0.00
CA VAL A 223 23.03 0.48 0.10
C VAL A 223 22.76 1.75 -0.69
N ARG A 224 21.56 1.91 -1.28
CA ARG A 224 21.19 3.12 -2.01
C ARG A 224 20.30 4.05 -1.18
N ILE A 225 20.72 5.30 -1.04
CA ILE A 225 19.94 6.36 -0.41
C ILE A 225 19.18 7.14 -1.49
N TYR A 226 17.85 7.18 -1.40
CA TYR A 226 16.98 7.92 -2.28
C TYR A 226 16.44 9.18 -1.61
N PHE A 227 16.45 10.28 -2.34
CA PHE A 227 15.74 11.51 -2.00
C PHE A 227 14.72 11.80 -3.08
N SER A 228 13.45 11.88 -2.71
CA SER A 228 12.33 12.07 -3.65
C SER A 228 11.55 13.33 -3.33
N PRO A 229 11.20 14.19 -4.30
CA PRO A 229 10.22 15.24 -4.11
C PRO A 229 8.79 14.69 -4.26
N THR A 230 7.79 15.41 -3.75
CA THR A 230 6.39 15.28 -4.20
C THR A 230 6.11 16.24 -5.37
N ASN A 231 4.88 16.26 -5.89
CA ASN A 231 4.44 17.17 -6.95
C ASN A 231 4.42 18.66 -6.53
N GLU A 232 4.54 18.97 -5.24
CA GLU A 232 4.59 20.34 -4.71
C GLU A 232 6.00 20.97 -4.77
N GLY A 233 7.02 20.24 -5.23
CA GLY A 233 8.36 20.79 -5.41
C GLY A 233 9.32 19.94 -6.24
N TRP A 234 10.58 20.32 -6.22
CA TRP A 234 11.67 19.65 -6.92
C TRP A 234 12.95 19.69 -6.09
N LEU A 235 13.90 18.82 -6.42
CA LEU A 235 15.15 18.68 -5.69
C LEU A 235 16.32 19.32 -6.44
N GLN A 236 17.04 20.19 -5.73
CA GLN A 236 18.26 20.79 -6.21
C GLN A 236 19.47 20.02 -5.70
N TYR A 237 20.12 19.33 -6.64
CA TYR A 237 21.45 18.73 -6.55
C TYR A 237 22.21 19.07 -7.85
N ASN A 238 23.47 18.68 -8.08
CA ASN A 238 24.23 19.08 -9.27
C ASN A 238 24.39 17.89 -10.24
N PRO A 239 23.79 17.89 -11.45
CA PRO A 239 22.94 18.94 -12.05
C PRO A 239 21.58 19.06 -11.38
N THR A 240 20.94 20.23 -11.49
CA THR A 240 19.56 20.47 -11.01
C THR A 240 18.59 19.54 -11.73
N PHE A 241 17.66 18.92 -11.00
CA PHE A 241 16.68 18.00 -11.57
C PHE A 241 15.28 18.61 -11.68
N ASP A 242 14.47 18.07 -12.61
CA ASP A 242 13.08 18.47 -12.80
C ASP A 242 12.19 18.04 -11.62
N THR A 243 10.99 18.62 -11.53
CA THR A 243 9.96 18.22 -10.56
C THR A 243 9.65 16.73 -10.65
N GLY A 244 9.53 16.08 -9.49
CA GLY A 244 9.26 14.64 -9.41
C GLY A 244 10.50 13.75 -9.57
N THR A 245 11.68 14.30 -9.86
CA THR A 245 12.89 13.48 -10.08
C THR A 245 13.54 13.09 -8.76
N THR A 246 13.77 11.79 -8.57
CA THR A 246 14.51 11.23 -7.43
C THR A 246 16.02 11.32 -7.65
N ILE A 247 16.76 11.56 -6.57
CA ILE A 247 18.22 11.55 -6.55
C ILE A 247 18.69 10.39 -5.69
N GLY A 248 19.68 9.64 -6.18
CA GLY A 248 20.24 8.46 -5.51
C GLY A 248 21.71 8.61 -5.13
N PHE A 249 22.12 7.94 -4.06
CA PHE A 249 23.52 7.78 -3.68
C PHE A 249 23.77 6.36 -3.20
N ASP A 250 24.73 5.65 -3.78
CA ASP A 250 25.20 4.38 -3.23
C ASP A 250 26.21 4.65 -2.11
N VAL A 251 25.93 4.14 -0.92
CA VAL A 251 26.74 4.31 0.29
C VAL A 251 27.26 2.96 0.75
N LEU A 252 28.54 2.89 1.07
CA LEU A 252 29.20 1.66 1.53
C LEU A 252 28.52 1.13 2.79
N ILE A 253 28.14 -0.14 2.79
CA ILE A 253 27.50 -0.82 3.93
C ILE A 253 28.37 -0.66 5.19
N GLY A 254 27.73 -0.34 6.32
CA GLY A 254 28.40 -0.12 7.61
C GLY A 254 28.91 1.31 7.84
N THR A 255 28.73 2.20 6.85
CA THR A 255 29.03 3.64 7.01
C THR A 255 27.95 4.31 7.85
N THR A 256 28.32 5.18 8.79
CA THR A 256 27.33 5.99 9.50
C THR A 256 26.78 7.12 8.62
N TRP A 257 25.56 7.60 8.89
CA TRP A 257 24.97 8.72 8.17
C TRP A 257 25.89 9.95 8.17
N GLY A 258 26.52 10.26 9.31
CA GLY A 258 27.45 11.37 9.46
C GLY A 258 28.70 11.21 8.58
N GLU A 259 29.25 10.00 8.50
CA GLU A 259 30.39 9.68 7.63
C GLU A 259 30.03 9.75 6.15
N ALA A 260 28.84 9.28 5.78
CA ALA A 260 28.33 9.36 4.42
C ALA A 260 28.20 10.83 3.99
N VAL A 261 27.58 11.69 4.82
CA VAL A 261 27.46 13.13 4.56
C VAL A 261 28.83 13.79 4.45
N ALA A 262 29.78 13.44 5.32
CA ALA A 262 31.15 13.94 5.25
C ALA A 262 31.90 13.48 3.98
N SER A 263 31.46 12.38 3.38
CA SER A 263 32.11 11.73 2.23
C SER A 263 31.37 11.93 0.90
N GLY A 264 30.37 12.81 0.86
CA GLY A 264 29.75 13.25 -0.39
C GLY A 264 28.26 12.93 -0.54
N LEU A 265 27.60 12.30 0.45
CA LEU A 265 26.15 12.18 0.48
C LEU A 265 25.54 13.58 0.67
N ALA A 266 25.08 14.17 -0.42
CA ALA A 266 24.47 15.48 -0.39
C ALA A 266 22.97 15.35 -0.15
N ILE A 267 22.49 15.92 0.95
CA ILE A 267 21.04 16.07 1.18
C ILE A 267 20.54 17.13 0.19
N PRO A 268 19.68 16.79 -0.78
CA PRO A 268 19.24 17.74 -1.80
C PRO A 268 18.48 18.90 -1.19
N THR A 269 18.63 20.09 -1.78
CA THR A 269 17.83 21.25 -1.35
C THR A 269 16.44 21.14 -1.95
N VAL A 270 15.42 21.29 -1.11
CA VAL A 270 14.02 21.18 -1.53
C VAL A 270 13.51 22.55 -1.98
N THR A 271 12.95 22.62 -3.19
CA THR A 271 12.38 23.86 -3.74
C THR A 271 10.91 23.66 -4.11
N PRO A 272 9.97 24.38 -3.48
CA PRO A 272 8.56 24.33 -3.85
C PRO A 272 8.30 24.81 -5.29
N THR A 273 7.30 24.25 -5.97
CA THR A 273 6.86 24.69 -7.30
C THR A 273 6.00 25.95 -7.26
N SER A 274 5.40 26.26 -6.11
CA SER A 274 4.60 27.46 -5.85
C SER A 274 4.98 28.11 -4.53
N SER A 275 4.83 29.44 -4.44
CA SER A 275 4.94 30.20 -3.19
C SER A 275 3.87 29.85 -2.15
N ASP A 276 2.84 29.11 -2.56
CA ASP A 276 1.78 28.64 -1.65
C ASP A 276 2.25 27.51 -0.72
N TYR A 277 3.43 26.95 -0.97
CA TYR A 277 3.99 25.85 -0.19
C TYR A 277 5.38 26.19 0.33
N VAL A 278 5.68 25.66 1.51
CA VAL A 278 7.02 25.63 2.08
C VAL A 278 7.39 24.20 2.42
N PHE A 279 8.67 23.86 2.28
CA PHE A 279 9.18 22.57 2.74
C PHE A 279 8.87 22.40 4.23
N ASP A 280 8.35 21.22 4.59
CA ASP A 280 8.01 20.87 5.96
C ASP A 280 9.09 19.98 6.57
N LYS A 281 9.31 18.78 6.01
CA LYS A 281 10.28 17.81 6.50
C LYS A 281 10.57 16.72 5.47
N TRP A 282 11.59 15.92 5.74
CA TRP A 282 11.76 14.61 5.10
C TRP A 282 10.90 13.56 5.81
N SER A 283 10.33 12.64 5.05
CA SER A 283 9.55 11.51 5.55
C SER A 283 10.06 10.19 4.95
N PRO A 284 10.51 9.21 5.75
CA PRO A 284 10.78 9.34 7.19
C PRO A 284 11.79 10.45 7.52
N ALA A 285 11.89 10.83 8.80
CA ALA A 285 12.87 11.83 9.21
C ALA A 285 14.29 11.34 8.91
N LEU A 286 15.18 12.26 8.51
CA LEU A 286 16.58 11.92 8.29
C LEU A 286 17.20 11.38 9.59
N PRO A 287 18.05 10.35 9.50
CA PRO A 287 18.60 9.70 10.67
C PRO A 287 19.63 10.59 11.38
N SER A 288 19.98 10.21 12.60
CA SER A 288 21.08 10.84 13.33
C SER A 288 22.43 10.49 12.72
N ASN A 289 23.45 11.32 12.93
CA ASN A 289 24.79 11.09 12.38
C ASN A 289 25.41 9.74 12.77
N ASP A 290 25.04 9.18 13.92
CA ASP A 290 25.58 7.91 14.42
C ASP A 290 24.84 6.68 13.88
N THR A 291 23.78 6.87 13.08
CA THR A 291 23.01 5.77 12.48
C THR A 291 23.86 5.06 11.44
N VAL A 292 24.08 3.76 11.62
CA VAL A 292 24.80 2.90 10.67
C VAL A 292 23.88 2.55 9.50
N LEU A 293 24.41 2.64 8.28
CA LEU A 293 23.73 2.28 7.03
C LEU A 293 24.13 0.86 6.63
N ASP A 294 23.44 -0.12 7.20
CA ASP A 294 23.78 -1.54 7.09
C ASP A 294 22.58 -2.44 6.78
N ASP A 295 21.51 -1.89 6.22
CA ASP A 295 20.38 -2.68 5.75
C ASP A 295 20.79 -3.55 4.56
N THR A 296 21.31 -4.74 4.84
CA THR A 296 21.69 -5.74 3.83
C THR A 296 20.48 -6.47 3.26
N THR A 297 19.28 -6.27 3.82
CA THR A 297 18.06 -6.97 3.42
C THR A 297 17.41 -6.27 2.23
N TYR A 298 17.18 -4.97 2.37
CA TYR A 298 16.55 -4.13 1.34
C TYR A 298 17.56 -3.32 0.54
N ARG A 299 18.75 -3.09 1.12
CA ARG A 299 19.87 -2.37 0.50
C ARG A 299 19.49 -0.98 0.01
N CYS A 300 18.49 -0.35 0.64
CA CYS A 300 18.08 0.99 0.33
C CYS A 300 17.44 1.74 1.51
N TYR A 301 17.48 3.06 1.44
CA TYR A 301 16.79 3.98 2.35
C TYR A 301 16.13 5.08 1.52
N GLY A 302 14.82 5.30 1.69
CA GLY A 302 14.08 6.33 0.97
C GLY A 302 13.67 7.49 1.87
N TYR A 303 13.81 8.72 1.37
CA TYR A 303 13.36 9.94 2.05
C TYR A 303 12.57 10.83 1.09
N THR A 304 11.32 11.13 1.43
CA THR A 304 10.44 11.98 0.63
C THR A 304 10.31 13.37 1.24
N ALA A 305 10.50 14.41 0.44
CA ALA A 305 10.30 15.79 0.87
C ALA A 305 8.81 16.12 0.93
N THR A 306 8.31 16.50 2.11
CA THR A 306 6.91 16.91 2.31
C THR A 306 6.78 18.42 2.42
N TYR A 307 5.59 18.95 2.13
CA TYR A 307 5.31 20.38 2.08
C TYR A 307 4.08 20.72 2.90
N LYS A 308 4.01 21.97 3.36
CA LYS A 308 2.83 22.54 4.02
C LYS A 308 2.47 23.88 3.41
N SER A 309 1.22 24.29 3.59
CA SER A 309 0.71 25.56 3.09
C SER A 309 1.43 26.74 3.74
N ALA A 310 1.87 27.71 2.93
CA ALA A 310 2.50 28.95 3.37
C ALA A 310 1.51 29.91 4.07
N SER A 311 0.19 29.70 3.88
CA SER A 311 -0.85 30.61 4.38
C SER A 311 -1.22 30.43 5.87
N GLU A 312 -0.53 29.55 6.61
CA GLU A 312 -0.60 29.48 8.09
C GLU A 312 0.42 30.39 8.80
N THR A 313 0.72 31.56 8.23
CA THR A 313 1.42 32.64 8.94
C THR A 313 0.53 33.88 8.97
N ILE A 314 -0.58 33.82 9.71
CA ILE A 314 -1.21 35.05 10.19
C ILE A 314 -0.38 35.53 11.38
N ASP A 315 0.52 36.48 11.11
CA ASP A 315 1.02 37.40 12.12
C ASP A 315 -0.19 38.08 12.78
N VAL A 316 -0.51 37.69 14.02
CA VAL A 316 -1.41 38.47 14.86
C VAL A 316 -0.61 39.67 15.37
N PRO A 317 -0.93 40.92 14.97
CA PRO A 317 -0.36 42.07 15.65
C PRO A 317 -1.00 42.13 17.03
N THR A 318 -0.22 41.90 18.08
CA THR A 318 -0.63 42.21 19.45
C THR A 318 -0.73 43.72 19.61
N THR A 319 -1.90 44.28 19.35
CA THR A 319 -2.35 45.51 20.02
C THR A 319 -3.82 45.37 20.33
N GLY A 320 -4.10 45.27 21.63
CA GLY A 320 -5.44 45.07 22.14
C GLY A 320 -6.36 46.24 21.81
N GLU A 321 -7.61 45.91 21.53
CA GLU A 321 -8.74 46.38 22.33
C GLU A 321 -9.96 45.51 21.98
N THR A 322 -10.72 45.20 23.01
CA THR A 322 -11.91 44.36 22.99
C THR A 322 -12.99 44.90 22.04
N SER A 323 -13.54 44.04 21.19
CA SER A 323 -14.93 44.13 20.76
C SER A 323 -15.44 42.75 20.35
N ALA A 324 -16.43 42.26 21.10
CA ALA A 324 -17.09 41.00 20.86
C ALA A 324 -17.78 41.00 19.48
N VAL A 325 -17.38 40.10 18.60
CA VAL A 325 -18.18 39.69 17.43
C VAL A 325 -18.11 38.16 17.33
N ASN A 326 -19.28 37.57 17.20
CA ASN A 326 -19.59 36.13 17.25
C ASN A 326 -18.64 35.26 16.41
N ILE A 327 -18.00 34.30 17.08
CA ILE A 327 -17.41 33.11 16.47
C ILE A 327 -18.54 32.11 16.27
N PHE A 328 -19.09 32.01 15.05
CA PHE A 328 -19.76 30.80 14.56
C PHE A 328 -19.82 30.83 13.02
N ALA A 329 -19.59 29.65 12.44
CA ALA A 329 -19.70 29.26 11.03
C ALA A 329 -18.49 29.54 10.14
N VAL A 330 -17.74 28.48 9.80
CA VAL A 330 -17.91 27.79 8.51
C VAL A 330 -17.59 26.30 8.69
N LEU A 331 -18.63 25.47 8.74
CA LEU A 331 -18.58 24.02 8.52
C LEU A 331 -19.90 23.62 7.85
N GLY A 332 -19.80 22.98 6.68
CA GLY A 332 -20.87 22.22 6.02
C GLY A 332 -21.83 23.01 5.13
N PHE A 333 -21.86 22.67 3.82
CA PHE A 333 -23.07 22.30 3.05
C PHE A 333 -22.72 22.20 1.55
N ILE A 334 -22.50 20.98 1.04
CA ILE A 334 -22.76 20.64 -0.36
C ILE A 334 -23.66 19.39 -0.34
N LEU A 335 -24.96 19.61 -0.51
CA LEU A 335 -25.88 18.59 -1.02
C LEU A 335 -27.02 19.29 -1.73
N ALA A 336 -27.06 19.19 -3.07
CA ALA A 336 -28.23 19.56 -3.86
C ALA A 336 -28.30 18.72 -5.15
N GLY A 337 -29.27 17.81 -5.16
CA GLY A 337 -29.76 17.03 -6.30
C GLY A 337 -30.46 15.81 -5.71
N VAL A 338 -31.75 15.53 -5.86
CA VAL A 338 -32.81 15.93 -6.78
C VAL A 338 -34.14 15.64 -6.05
N ILE A 339 -35.23 16.35 -6.33
CA ILE A 339 -36.56 15.77 -6.63
C ILE A 339 -37.56 16.88 -7.00
N LEU A 340 -38.01 16.75 -8.24
CA LEU A 340 -39.11 17.42 -8.91
C LEU A 340 -40.44 16.88 -8.38
N VAL A 341 -41.33 17.73 -7.83
CA VAL A 341 -42.78 17.46 -7.86
C VAL A 341 -43.55 18.76 -8.12
N ILE A 342 -44.19 18.76 -9.30
CA ILE A 342 -45.18 19.73 -9.77
C ILE A 342 -46.43 19.66 -8.90
N ARG A 343 -46.97 20.81 -8.44
CA ARG A 343 -48.43 21.00 -8.35
C ARG A 343 -48.87 22.47 -8.38
N ARG A 344 -49.90 22.68 -9.19
CA ARG A 344 -50.52 23.93 -9.66
C ARG A 344 -50.99 24.87 -8.55
N LYS A 345 -50.79 26.16 -8.85
CA LYS A 345 -51.50 27.34 -8.34
C LYS A 345 -53.02 27.19 -8.58
N VAL A 346 -53.83 27.41 -7.56
CA VAL A 346 -55.22 27.87 -7.70
C VAL A 346 -55.41 29.04 -6.74
N ASP A 347 -55.98 30.10 -7.28
CA ASP A 347 -56.09 31.44 -6.71
C ASP A 347 -57.08 31.57 -5.53
N ARG A 348 -56.87 32.67 -4.80
CA ARG A 348 -57.66 33.28 -3.71
C ARG A 348 -59.19 33.12 -3.77
N VAL A 349 -59.77 32.99 -2.58
CA VAL A 349 -60.89 33.83 -2.02
C VAL A 349 -60.69 33.79 -0.49
N ARG A 350 -60.66 34.84 0.33
CA ARG A 350 -61.11 36.23 0.28
C ARG A 350 -60.19 37.09 1.16
#